data_AF-A0A7C0YKX8-F1
#
_entry.id   AF-A0A7C0YKX8-F1
#
_cell.length_a   1.000
_cell.length_b   1.000
_cell.length_c   1.000
_cell.angle_alpha   90.00
_cell.angle_beta   90.00
_cell.angle_gamma   90.00
#
_symmetry.space_group_name_H-M   'P 1'
#
loop_
_entity.id
_entity.type
_entity.pdbx_description
1 polymer ?
#
loop_
_entity_poly.entity_id
_entity_poly.type
_entity_poly.pdbx_seq_one_letter_code
_entity_poly.pdbx_strand_id
1 'polypeptide(L)'
;MISAWFGHFLDKPLEPLARHVRVTPNFFTVTGFLITSAAAITIPLDHRLGGVLILAGGAFDILDGVVARTNGKETDFGAFLDSLLDRYSDAFILIAIAWLMLLDGKNTAAVLSIGTLVGAFLVSYARARAEGLGFDCHTGLMERPERII
;
A
#
# COMPACT_ATOMS: atom_id res chain seq x y z
N MET A 1 9.67 -5.85 -12.99
CA MET A 1 8.26 -5.58 -13.41
C MET A 1 7.94 -4.15 -12.95
N ILE A 2 6.83 -3.50 -13.30
CA ILE A 2 6.73 -2.01 -13.37
C ILE A 2 7.31 -1.29 -12.13
N SER A 3 7.12 -1.84 -10.93
CA SER A 3 7.78 -1.45 -9.67
C SER A 3 9.32 -1.32 -9.70
N ALA A 4 10.04 -2.22 -10.37
CA ALA A 4 11.51 -2.22 -10.45
C ALA A 4 12.07 -1.12 -11.36
N TRP A 5 11.23 -0.53 -12.24
CA TRP A 5 11.60 0.59 -13.10
C TRP A 5 11.11 1.94 -12.52
N PHE A 6 9.98 1.94 -11.80
CA PHE A 6 9.39 3.13 -11.18
C PHE A 6 9.80 3.38 -9.73
N GLY A 7 10.26 2.37 -8.97
CA GLY A 7 10.48 2.46 -7.53
C GLY A 7 11.49 3.53 -7.10
N HIS A 8 12.43 3.89 -7.99
CA HIS A 8 13.37 4.99 -7.78
C HIS A 8 13.18 6.16 -8.75
N PHE A 9 12.21 6.08 -9.67
CA PHE A 9 11.96 7.15 -10.64
C PHE A 9 11.51 8.44 -9.94
N LEU A 10 10.75 8.28 -8.85
CA LEU A 10 10.22 9.39 -8.05
C LEU A 10 11.21 9.93 -7.00
N ASP A 11 12.32 9.22 -6.74
CA ASP A 11 13.33 9.66 -5.78
C ASP A 11 13.94 11.00 -6.21
N LYS A 12 14.46 11.08 -7.44
CA LYS A 12 15.11 12.29 -8.00
C LYS A 12 14.21 13.54 -8.01
N PRO A 13 12.95 13.50 -8.48
CA PRO A 13 12.10 14.70 -8.49
C PRO A 13 11.63 15.10 -7.10
N LEU A 14 11.48 14.16 -6.16
CA LEU A 14 10.99 14.44 -4.81
C LEU A 14 12.12 14.72 -3.80
N GLU A 15 13.37 14.39 -4.14
CA GLU A 15 14.55 14.60 -3.31
C GLU A 15 14.67 16.03 -2.74
N PRO A 16 14.50 17.11 -3.53
CA PRO A 16 14.64 18.47 -3.02
C PRO A 16 13.61 18.79 -1.93
N LEU A 17 12.39 18.27 -2.06
CA LEU A 17 11.35 18.42 -1.05
C LEU A 17 11.69 17.57 0.19
N ALA A 18 12.05 16.31 -0.03
CA ALA A 18 12.35 15.33 1.02
C ALA A 18 13.51 15.76 1.95
N ARG A 19 14.53 16.47 1.42
CA ARG A 19 15.64 17.01 2.23
C ARG A 19 15.21 18.08 3.24
N HIS A 20 14.10 18.77 3.00
CA HIS A 20 13.58 19.82 3.90
C HIS A 20 12.57 19.28 4.93
N VAL A 21 12.18 18.01 4.79
CA VAL A 21 11.21 17.36 5.68
C VAL A 21 11.89 17.01 7.01
N ARG A 22 11.38 17.59 8.09
CA ARG A 22 11.89 17.37 9.46
C ARG A 22 11.19 16.25 10.22
N VAL A 23 10.04 15.80 9.73
CA VAL A 23 9.29 14.69 10.34
C VAL A 23 9.92 13.33 9.99
N THR A 24 9.54 12.29 10.71
CA THR A 24 10.03 10.92 10.50
C THR A 24 9.32 10.25 9.32
N PRO A 25 9.96 9.29 8.61
CA PRO A 25 9.28 8.48 7.59
C PRO A 25 7.99 7.84 8.13
N ASN A 26 8.04 7.27 9.33
CA ASN A 26 6.88 6.66 9.99
C ASN A 26 5.66 7.59 10.14
N PHE A 27 5.88 8.91 10.20
CA PHE A 27 4.76 9.87 10.21
C PHE A 27 3.97 9.80 8.89
N PHE A 28 4.66 9.72 7.76
CA PHE A 28 4.03 9.57 6.45
C PHE A 28 3.34 8.22 6.32
N THR A 29 3.98 7.13 6.74
CA THR A 29 3.38 5.78 6.75
C THR A 29 2.06 5.76 7.53
N VAL A 30 2.05 6.27 8.76
CA VAL A 30 0.85 6.33 9.60
C VAL A 30 -0.21 7.25 8.99
N THR A 31 0.20 8.40 8.45
CA THR A 31 -0.74 9.33 7.80
C THR A 31 -1.38 8.72 6.56
N GLY A 32 -0.59 8.06 5.70
CA GLY A 32 -1.06 7.35 4.53
C GLY A 32 -2.06 6.26 4.89
N PHE A 33 -1.75 5.45 5.91
CA PHE A 33 -2.67 4.46 6.45
C PHE A 33 -3.99 5.05 6.96
N LEU A 34 -3.95 6.17 7.69
CA LEU A 34 -5.16 6.84 8.16
C LEU A 34 -6.02 7.38 7.01
N ILE A 35 -5.39 7.93 5.97
CA ILE A 35 -6.08 8.39 4.76
C ILE A 35 -6.73 7.19 4.04
N THR A 36 -6.00 6.07 3.89
CA THR A 36 -6.54 4.85 3.27
C THR A 36 -7.67 4.23 4.10
N SER A 37 -7.58 4.30 5.43
CA SER A 37 -8.66 3.86 6.32
C SER A 37 -9.91 4.73 6.15
N ALA A 38 -9.75 6.05 6.01
CA ALA A 38 -10.84 6.95 5.67
C ALA A 38 -11.42 6.66 4.27
N ALA A 39 -10.56 6.30 3.31
CA ALA A 39 -10.99 5.86 1.98
C ALA A 39 -11.91 4.65 2.07
N ALA A 40 -11.51 3.62 2.84
CA ALA A 40 -12.30 2.40 3.03
C ALA A 40 -13.70 2.69 3.61
N ILE A 41 -13.82 3.62 4.56
CA ILE A 41 -15.12 4.06 5.10
C ILE A 41 -15.94 4.81 4.04
N THR A 42 -15.27 5.55 3.16
CA THR A 42 -15.90 6.41 2.15
C THR A 42 -16.37 5.62 0.93
N ILE A 43 -15.69 4.55 0.52
CA ILE A 43 -15.98 3.77 -0.70
C ILE A 43 -17.47 3.35 -0.82
N PRO A 44 -18.12 2.82 0.23
CA PRO A 44 -19.54 2.46 0.15
C PRO A 44 -20.49 3.64 -0.03
N LEU A 45 -20.07 4.85 0.34
CA LEU A 45 -20.87 6.09 0.30
C LEU A 45 -20.64 6.86 -1.00
N ASP A 46 -19.37 7.02 -1.38
CA ASP A 46 -18.91 7.67 -2.60
C ASP A 46 -17.61 6.99 -3.06
N HIS A 47 -17.73 6.05 -3.99
CA HIS A 47 -16.58 5.30 -4.52
C HIS A 47 -15.60 6.18 -5.29
N ARG A 48 -16.02 7.34 -5.83
CA ARG A 48 -15.12 8.26 -6.54
C ARG A 48 -14.22 8.97 -5.55
N LEU A 49 -14.81 9.52 -4.48
CA LEU A 49 -14.04 10.12 -3.40
C LEU A 49 -13.16 9.08 -2.71
N GLY A 50 -13.68 7.87 -2.49
CA GLY A 50 -12.90 6.73 -1.99
C GLY A 50 -11.66 6.45 -2.86
N GLY A 51 -11.81 6.40 -4.18
CA GLY A 51 -10.68 6.25 -5.12
C GLY A 51 -9.65 7.37 -5.03
N VAL A 52 -10.09 8.63 -4.92
CA VAL A 52 -9.18 9.78 -4.72
C VAL A 52 -8.41 9.66 -3.41
N LEU A 53 -9.06 9.22 -2.33
CA LEU A 53 -8.41 9.01 -1.04
C LEU A 53 -7.43 7.85 -1.07
N ILE A 54 -7.70 6.75 -1.80
CA ILE A 54 -6.72 5.67 -2.02
C ILE A 54 -5.45 6.22 -2.67
N LEU A 55 -5.59 7.00 -3.75
CA LEU A 55 -4.46 7.61 -4.43
C LEU A 55 -3.69 8.59 -3.52
N ALA A 56 -4.41 9.36 -2.71
CA ALA A 56 -3.80 10.25 -1.73
C ALA A 56 -3.01 9.45 -0.68
N GLY A 57 -3.57 8.37 -0.12
CA GLY A 57 -2.87 7.50 0.82
C GLY A 57 -1.61 6.87 0.23
N GLY A 58 -1.71 6.35 -1.00
CA GLY A 58 -0.56 5.80 -1.74
C GLY A 58 0.52 6.83 -2.08
N ALA A 59 0.18 8.12 -2.20
CA ALA A 59 1.19 9.16 -2.35
C ALA A 59 2.02 9.36 -1.06
N PHE A 60 1.42 9.21 0.12
CA PHE A 60 2.14 9.27 1.40
C PHE A 60 3.08 8.08 1.60
N ASP A 61 2.65 6.89 1.16
CA ASP A 61 3.46 5.66 1.08
C ASP A 61 4.74 5.90 0.28
N ILE A 62 4.61 6.45 -0.94
CA ILE A 62 5.76 6.79 -1.79
C ILE A 62 6.67 7.82 -1.09
N LEU A 63 6.09 8.84 -0.45
CA LEU A 63 6.85 9.88 0.24
C LEU A 63 7.64 9.33 1.43
N ASP A 64 7.13 8.35 2.17
CA ASP A 64 7.83 7.79 3.31
C ASP A 64 9.16 7.13 2.91
N GLY A 65 9.14 6.35 1.83
CA GLY A 65 10.31 5.65 1.31
C GLY A 65 11.32 6.63 0.73
N VAL A 66 10.86 7.65 0.00
CA VAL A 66 11.72 8.71 -0.51
C VAL A 66 12.38 9.48 0.64
N VAL A 67 11.63 9.87 1.67
CA VAL A 67 12.15 10.59 2.84
C VAL A 67 13.13 9.74 3.64
N ALA A 68 12.88 8.44 3.79
CA ALA A 68 13.77 7.50 4.44
C ALA A 68 15.11 7.39 3.72
N ARG A 69 15.08 7.11 2.40
CA ARG A 69 16.28 6.98 1.55
C ARG A 69 17.08 8.28 1.46
N THR A 70 16.41 9.40 1.21
CA THR A 70 17.06 10.70 1.00
C THR A 70 17.77 11.20 2.26
N ASN A 71 17.19 10.94 3.44
CA ASN A 71 17.72 11.44 4.71
C ASN A 71 18.54 10.39 5.50
N GLY A 72 18.76 9.20 4.94
CA GLY A 72 19.46 8.10 5.64
C GLY A 72 18.75 7.64 6.92
N LYS A 73 17.42 7.63 6.92
CA LYS A 73 16.56 7.26 8.06
C LYS A 73 15.89 5.89 7.91
N GLU A 74 16.46 5.02 7.09
CA GLU A 74 15.99 3.64 6.92
C GLU A 74 16.26 2.84 8.21
N THR A 75 15.23 2.17 8.74
CA THR A 75 15.33 1.39 9.97
C THR A 75 14.50 0.10 9.84
N ASP A 76 14.93 -0.97 10.51
CA ASP A 76 14.20 -2.25 10.53
C ASP A 76 12.76 -2.08 11.04
N PHE A 77 12.56 -1.24 12.05
CA PHE A 77 11.22 -0.94 12.56
C PHE A 77 10.37 -0.19 11.53
N GLY A 78 10.93 0.78 10.80
CA GLY A 78 10.24 1.49 9.74
C GLY A 78 9.81 0.54 8.62
N ALA A 79 10.72 -0.31 8.15
CA ALA A 79 10.43 -1.33 7.15
C ALA A 79 9.34 -2.32 7.60
N PHE A 80 9.37 -2.73 8.88
CA PHE A 80 8.32 -3.55 9.48
C PHE A 80 6.96 -2.82 9.53
N LEU A 81 6.95 -1.56 9.98
CA LEU A 81 5.74 -0.76 10.13
C LEU A 81 5.06 -0.50 8.79
N ASP A 82 5.83 -0.06 7.79
CA ASP A 82 5.41 0.15 6.40
C ASP A 82 4.75 -1.12 5.85
N SER A 83 5.49 -2.23 5.93
CA SER A 83 4.99 -3.54 5.59
C SER A 83 3.68 -3.91 6.30
N LEU A 84 3.58 -3.69 7.60
CA LEU A 84 2.38 -4.04 8.36
C LEU A 84 1.17 -3.20 7.95
N LEU A 85 1.33 -1.89 7.84
CA LEU A 85 0.24 -0.96 7.51
C LEU A 85 -0.20 -1.08 6.05
N ASP A 86 0.67 -1.50 5.15
CA ASP A 86 0.33 -1.90 3.79
C ASP A 86 -0.68 -3.04 3.74
N ARG A 87 -0.46 -4.08 4.55
CA ARG A 87 -1.35 -5.25 4.61
C ARG A 87 -2.71 -4.86 5.18
N TYR A 88 -2.74 -3.98 6.20
CA TYR A 88 -4.01 -3.44 6.71
C TYR A 88 -4.72 -2.54 5.69
N SER A 89 -3.98 -1.69 4.97
CA SER A 89 -4.51 -0.82 3.92
C SER A 89 -5.18 -1.63 2.81
N ASP A 90 -4.49 -2.64 2.28
CA ASP A 90 -5.03 -3.56 1.27
C ASP A 90 -6.29 -4.26 1.78
N ALA A 91 -6.28 -4.72 3.04
CA ALA A 91 -7.44 -5.36 3.67
C ALA A 91 -8.64 -4.42 3.75
N PHE A 92 -8.44 -3.20 4.23
CA PHE A 92 -9.52 -2.23 4.41
C PHE A 92 -10.15 -1.84 3.06
N ILE A 93 -9.33 -1.60 2.04
CA ILE A 93 -9.81 -1.30 0.69
C ILE A 93 -10.65 -2.47 0.13
N LEU A 94 -10.11 -3.70 0.17
CA LEU A 94 -10.79 -4.86 -0.43
C LEU A 94 -12.06 -5.28 0.33
N ILE A 95 -12.08 -5.10 1.66
CA ILE A 95 -13.28 -5.27 2.47
C ILE A 95 -14.34 -4.22 2.11
N ALA A 96 -13.95 -2.95 1.97
CA ALA A 96 -14.86 -1.88 1.59
C ALA A 96 -15.44 -2.06 0.18
N ILE A 97 -14.63 -2.53 -0.78
CA ILE A 97 -15.10 -2.90 -2.11
C ILE A 97 -16.08 -4.08 -2.03
N ALA A 98 -15.75 -5.12 -1.27
CA ALA A 98 -16.67 -6.25 -1.08
C ALA A 98 -18.01 -5.80 -0.49
N TRP A 99 -17.97 -4.92 0.52
CA TRP A 99 -19.16 -4.32 1.13
C TRP A 99 -20.00 -3.54 0.11
N LEU A 100 -19.38 -2.65 -0.68
CA LEU A 100 -20.06 -1.93 -1.75
C LEU A 100 -20.72 -2.88 -2.77
N MET A 101 -20.01 -3.95 -3.17
CA MET A 101 -20.57 -4.94 -4.10
C MET A 101 -21.78 -5.68 -3.50
N LEU A 102 -21.78 -5.96 -2.20
CA LEU A 102 -22.93 -6.55 -1.51
C LEU A 102 -24.13 -5.60 -1.46
N LEU A 103 -23.91 -4.30 -1.20
CA LEU A 103 -24.98 -3.28 -1.24
C LEU A 103 -25.64 -3.19 -2.63
N ASP A 104 -24.85 -3.36 -3.69
CA ASP A 104 -25.31 -3.39 -5.08
C ASP A 104 -25.98 -4.74 -5.49
N GLY A 105 -26.03 -5.73 -4.59
CA GLY A 105 -26.54 -7.08 -4.88
C GLY A 105 -25.61 -7.93 -5.76
N LYS A 106 -24.35 -7.52 -5.95
CA LYS A 106 -23.34 -8.18 -6.79
C LYS A 106 -22.54 -9.20 -5.98
N ASN A 107 -23.20 -10.26 -5.50
CA ASN A 107 -22.59 -11.26 -4.62
C ASN A 107 -21.32 -11.90 -5.20
N THR A 108 -21.29 -12.21 -6.50
CA THR A 108 -20.10 -12.77 -7.16
C THR A 108 -18.92 -11.81 -7.09
N ALA A 109 -19.13 -10.51 -7.31
CA ALA A 109 -18.06 -9.51 -7.24
C ALA A 109 -17.54 -9.34 -5.81
N ALA A 110 -18.42 -9.41 -4.80
CA ALA A 110 -18.00 -9.40 -3.40
C ALA A 110 -17.10 -10.60 -3.05
N VAL A 111 -17.48 -11.81 -3.49
CA VAL A 111 -16.65 -13.02 -3.30
C VAL A 111 -15.31 -12.89 -4.01
N LEU A 112 -15.29 -12.34 -5.23
CA LEU A 112 -14.03 -12.08 -5.94
C LEU A 112 -13.15 -11.08 -5.19
N SER A 113 -13.71 -10.01 -4.62
CA SER A 113 -12.95 -9.05 -3.80
C SER A 113 -12.32 -9.71 -2.57
N ILE A 114 -13.06 -10.58 -1.88
CA ILE A 114 -12.54 -11.37 -0.76
C ILE A 114 -11.46 -12.37 -1.23
N GLY A 115 -11.64 -12.99 -2.41
CA GLY A 115 -10.63 -13.84 -3.03
C GLY A 115 -9.33 -13.08 -3.32
N THR A 116 -9.43 -11.87 -3.85
CA THR A 116 -8.29 -10.96 -4.07
C THR A 116 -7.59 -10.61 -2.77
N LEU A 117 -8.34 -10.39 -1.69
CA LEU A 117 -7.78 -10.15 -0.36
C LEU A 117 -6.92 -11.33 0.12
N VAL A 118 -7.46 -12.55 0.02
CA VAL A 118 -6.71 -13.76 0.36
C VAL A 118 -5.45 -13.88 -0.50
N GLY A 119 -5.56 -13.64 -1.80
CA GLY A 119 -4.44 -13.65 -2.72
C GLY A 119 -3.35 -12.63 -2.34
N ALA A 120 -3.73 -11.39 -2.03
CA ALA A 120 -2.80 -10.34 -1.63
C ALA A 120 -2.01 -10.73 -0.37
N PHE A 121 -2.69 -11.28 0.65
CA PHE A 121 -2.04 -11.75 1.87
C PHE A 121 -1.13 -12.95 1.62
N LEU A 122 -1.55 -13.91 0.79
CA LEU A 122 -0.74 -15.09 0.47
C LEU A 122 0.53 -14.72 -0.30
N VAL A 123 0.46 -13.77 -1.23
CA VAL A 123 1.64 -13.26 -1.95
C VAL A 123 2.63 -12.61 -0.98
N SER A 124 2.16 -11.71 -0.11
CA SER A 124 3.01 -11.08 0.91
C SER A 124 3.59 -12.07 1.91
N TYR A 125 2.79 -13.05 2.35
CA TYR A 125 3.23 -14.08 3.29
C TYR A 125 4.27 -15.01 2.66
N ALA A 126 4.06 -15.46 1.42
CA ALA A 126 4.99 -16.33 0.73
C ALA A 126 6.38 -15.68 0.60
N ARG A 127 6.43 -14.40 0.22
CA ARG A 127 7.67 -13.61 0.17
C ARG A 127 8.33 -13.52 1.55
N ALA A 128 7.60 -13.03 2.55
CA ALA A 128 8.12 -12.86 3.90
C ALA A 128 8.60 -14.18 4.53
N ARG A 129 7.91 -15.30 4.25
CA ARG A 129 8.28 -16.62 4.74
C ARG A 129 9.52 -17.17 4.04
N ALA A 130 9.66 -16.96 2.73
CA ALA A 130 10.85 -17.36 1.98
C ALA A 130 12.09 -16.59 2.46
N GLU A 131 11.98 -15.27 2.58
CA GLU A 131 13.05 -14.40 3.09
C GLU A 131 13.42 -14.74 4.54
N GLY A 132 12.43 -15.01 5.39
CA GLY A 132 12.64 -15.47 6.77
C GLY A 132 13.31 -16.86 6.89
N LEU A 133 13.34 -17.64 5.81
CA LEU A 133 14.07 -18.91 5.71
C LEU A 133 15.46 -18.75 5.05
N GLY A 134 15.84 -17.53 4.66
CA GLY A 134 17.11 -17.23 4.00
C GLY A 134 17.09 -17.37 2.48
N PHE A 135 15.91 -17.52 1.86
CA PHE A 135 15.78 -17.53 0.40
C PHE A 135 15.46 -16.12 -0.12
N ASP A 136 16.06 -15.75 -1.24
CA ASP A 136 15.68 -14.54 -1.98
C ASP A 136 14.38 -14.80 -2.77
N CYS A 137 13.39 -13.92 -2.61
CA CYS A 137 12.07 -14.05 -3.24
C CYS A 137 11.59 -12.75 -3.92
N HIS A 138 12.31 -12.34 -4.96
CA HIS A 138 11.96 -11.19 -5.81
C HIS A 138 11.20 -11.53 -7.10
N THR A 139 10.48 -12.66 -7.15
CA THR A 139 9.70 -13.09 -8.32
C THR A 139 8.20 -12.89 -8.11
N GLY A 140 7.43 -12.66 -9.19
CA GLY A 140 5.97 -12.52 -9.13
C GLY A 140 5.39 -11.88 -10.38
N LEU A 141 4.14 -12.17 -10.72
CA LEU A 141 3.47 -11.62 -11.91
C LEU A 141 2.84 -10.23 -11.68
N MET A 142 2.54 -9.88 -10.42
CA MET A 142 1.88 -8.63 -10.05
C MET A 142 2.29 -8.28 -8.63
N GLU A 143 2.80 -7.07 -8.41
CA GLU A 143 3.15 -6.59 -7.07
C GLU A 143 2.06 -5.66 -6.53
N ARG A 144 2.30 -5.06 -5.36
CA ARG A 144 1.32 -4.21 -4.69
C ARG A 144 0.96 -2.95 -5.50
N PRO A 145 1.91 -2.20 -6.08
CA PRO A 145 1.56 -1.00 -6.87
C PRO A 145 0.64 -1.32 -8.05
N GLU A 146 0.90 -2.42 -8.77
CA GLU A 146 0.06 -2.85 -9.89
C GLU A 146 -1.31 -3.36 -9.46
N ARG A 147 -1.45 -3.84 -8.22
CA ARG A 147 -2.75 -4.27 -7.66
C ARG A 147 -3.64 -3.09 -7.27
N ILE A 148 -3.04 -1.96 -6.88
CA ILE A 148 -3.77 -0.77 -6.41
C ILE A 148 -4.33 0.05 -7.59
N ILE A 149 -3.68 0.02 -8.75
CA ILE A 149 -4.09 0.70 -9.99
C ILE A 149 -5.19 -0.09 -10.70
#